data_AF-A0A960DMU4-F1
#
_entry.id   AF-A0A960DMU4-F1
#
_cell.length_a   1.000
_cell.length_b   1.000
_cell.length_c   1.000
_cell.angle_alpha   90.00
_cell.angle_beta   90.00
_cell.angle_gamma   90.00
#
_symmetry.space_group_name_H-M   'P 1'
#
loop_
_entity.id
_entity.type
_entity.pdbx_description
1 polymer ?
#
loop_
_entity_poly.entity_id
_entity_poly.type
_entity_poly.pdbx_seq_one_letter_code
_entity_poly.pdbx_strand_id
1 'polypeptide(L)' 'NAHDVIWLQEEPDNMGPWRFVEARFWKIKEEGYHLRPVCRIGSGSPATGSKSIHDQELIDLMDDAFSGY' A
#
# COMPACT_ATOMS: atom_id res chain seq x y z
N ASN A 1 -7.71 14.73 -16.10
CA ASN A 1 -7.18 13.37 -15.98
C ASN A 1 -6.48 13.24 -14.63
N ALA A 2 -6.61 12.11 -13.95
CA ALA A 2 -5.91 11.86 -12.68
C ALA A 2 -4.47 11.42 -12.97
N HIS A 3 -3.50 11.94 -12.23
CA HIS A 3 -2.07 11.61 -12.36
C HIS A 3 -1.55 10.80 -11.17
N ASP A 4 -2.27 10.81 -10.05
CA ASP A 4 -1.92 10.06 -8.85
C ASP A 4 -2.57 8.67 -8.88
N VAL A 5 -1.75 7.64 -8.68
CA VAL A 5 -2.14 6.24 -8.64
C VAL A 5 -1.76 5.69 -7.28
N ILE A 6 -2.71 5.06 -6.60
CA ILE A 6 -2.48 4.41 -5.31
C ILE A 6 -2.48 2.90 -5.51
N TRP A 7 -1.43 2.22 -5.02
CA TRP A 7 -1.43 0.78 -4.84
C TRP A 7 -1.77 0.46 -3.39
N LEU A 8 -2.97 -0.05 -3.15
CA LEU A 8 -3.44 -0.45 -1.83
C LEU A 8 -3.23 -1.96 -1.64
N GLN A 9 -2.58 -2.36 -0.55
CA GLN A 9 -2.55 -3.75 -0.11
C GLN A 9 -2.59 -3.82 1.42
N GLU A 10 -3.17 -4.90 1.94
CA GLU A 10 -3.25 -5.12 3.39
C GLU A 10 -1.95 -5.70 3.96
N GLU A 11 -1.17 -6.38 3.12
CA GLU A 11 0.10 -6.97 3.51
C GLU A 11 1.17 -5.91 3.80
N PRO A 12 2.11 -6.20 4.70
CA PRO A 12 3.29 -5.37 4.92
C PRO A 12 4.07 -5.03 3.63
N ASP A 13 4.77 -3.90 3.60
CA ASP A 13 5.56 -3.43 2.44
C ASP A 13 6.70 -4.38 1.98
N ASN A 14 7.19 -5.21 2.90
CA ASN A 14 8.15 -6.28 2.67
C ASN A 14 7.49 -7.61 2.27
N MET A 15 6.16 -7.66 2.18
CA MET A 15 5.36 -8.82 1.83
C MET A 15 4.40 -8.50 0.66
N GLY A 16 3.71 -9.55 0.21
CA GLY A 16 2.71 -9.42 -0.83
C GLY A 16 3.29 -9.01 -2.19
N PRO A 17 2.43 -8.53 -3.10
CA PRO A 17 2.79 -8.25 -4.48
C PRO A 17 3.53 -6.93 -4.70
N TRP A 18 3.57 -6.01 -3.73
CA TRP A 18 4.07 -4.64 -3.92
C TRP A 18 5.41 -4.58 -4.67
N ARG A 19 6.42 -5.34 -4.24
CA ARG A 19 7.76 -5.34 -4.89
C ARG A 19 7.74 -5.82 -6.34
N PHE A 20 6.87 -6.77 -6.66
CA PHE A 20 6.70 -7.27 -8.02
C PHE A 20 5.97 -6.27 -8.93
N VAL A 21 5.00 -5.56 -8.37
CA VAL A 21 4.16 -4.58 -9.05
C VAL A 21 4.94 -3.28 -9.31
N GLU A 22 5.64 -2.77 -8.29
CA GLU A 22 6.46 -1.57 -8.38
C GLU A 22 7.42 -1.63 -9.58
N ALA A 23 8.09 -2.76 -9.77
CA ALA A 23 9.01 -2.99 -10.89
C ALA A 23 8.33 -2.92 -12.27
N ARG A 24 7.04 -3.29 -12.37
CA ARG A 24 6.27 -3.29 -13.62
C ARG A 24 5.63 -1.95 -13.92
N PHE A 25 5.38 -1.14 -12.89
CA PHE A 25 4.80 0.20 -13.03
C PHE A 25 5.80 1.25 -13.49
N TRP A 26 7.08 0.90 -13.69
CA TRP A 26 8.11 1.84 -14.16
C TRP A 26 7.71 2.60 -15.43
N LYS A 27 7.15 1.90 -16.42
CA LYS A 27 6.72 2.53 -17.69
C LYS A 27 5.64 3.59 -17.49
N ILE A 28 4.73 3.37 -16.55
CA ILE A 28 3.63 4.29 -16.26
C ILE A 28 4.16 5.53 -15.52
N LYS A 29 5.21 5.38 -14.70
CA LYS A 29 5.91 6.51 -14.09
C LYS A 29 6.57 7.42 -15.15
N GLU A 30 7.14 6.84 -16.22
CA GLU A 30 7.71 7.61 -17.34
C GLU A 30 6.65 8.42 -18.11
N GLU A 31 5.39 7.99 -18.09
CA GLU A 31 4.25 8.72 -18.68
C GLU A 31 3.73 9.87 -17.78
N GLY A 32 4.36 10.12 -16.62
CA GLY A 32 4.02 11.22 -15.72
C GLY A 32 2.98 10.88 -14.66
N TYR A 33 2.75 9.59 -14.38
CA TYR A 33 1.92 9.16 -13.25
C TYR A 33 2.75 8.99 -11.97
N HIS A 34 2.17 9.38 -10.85
CA HIS A 34 2.77 9.26 -9.53
C HIS A 34 2.17 8.05 -8.81
N LEU A 35 2.95 6.97 -8.69
CA LEU A 35 2.54 5.78 -7.95
C LEU A 35 2.96 5.87 -6.49
N ARG A 36 1.99 5.82 -5.57
CA ARG A 36 2.20 5.74 -4.13
C ARG A 36 1.67 4.40 -3.58
N PRO A 37 2.47 3.62 -2.85
CA PRO A 37 1.95 2.48 -2.10
C PRO A 37 1.24 2.92 -0.81
N VAL A 38 0.18 2.21 -0.45
CA VAL A 38 -0.48 2.25 0.85
C VAL A 38 -0.56 0.81 1.33
N CYS A 39 0.22 0.51 2.37
CA CYS A 39 0.41 -0.85 2.88
C CYS A 39 0.77 -0.84 4.37
N ARG A 40 0.63 -1.98 5.04
CA ARG A 40 1.06 -2.11 6.44
C ARG A 40 2.58 -1.92 6.56
N ILE A 41 3.04 -1.48 7.73
CA ILE A 41 4.47 -1.34 8.01
C ILE A 41 5.12 -2.73 8.03
N GLY A 42 6.33 -2.84 7.47
CA GLY A 42 7.12 -4.05 7.42
C GLY A 42 7.17 -4.80 8.75
N SER A 43 6.83 -6.09 8.71
CA SER A 43 6.78 -6.96 9.89
C SER A 43 7.47 -8.30 9.61
N GLY A 44 7.81 -9.02 10.69
CA GLY A 44 8.30 -10.41 10.60
C GLY A 44 7.19 -11.45 10.45
N SER A 45 5.92 -11.09 10.69
CA SER A 45 4.76 -11.97 10.61
C SER A 45 3.67 -11.39 9.71
N PRO A 46 2.93 -12.20 8.92
CA PRO A 46 1.99 -11.68 7.92
C PRO A 46 0.87 -10.79 8.47
N ALA A 47 0.47 -11.02 9.71
CA ALA A 47 -0.50 -10.22 10.44
C ALA A 47 -0.17 -10.22 11.93
N THR A 48 -0.77 -9.30 12.67
CA THR A 48 -0.75 -9.34 14.14
C THR A 48 -1.62 -10.49 14.64
N GLY A 49 -1.25 -11.08 15.77
CA GLY A 49 -2.06 -12.13 16.41
C GLY A 49 -3.30 -11.61 17.15
N SER A 50 -3.49 -10.29 17.23
CA SER A 50 -4.60 -9.67 17.94
C SER A 50 -5.62 -9.09 16.96
N LYS A 51 -6.86 -9.57 17.02
CA LYS A 51 -7.94 -9.05 16.18
C LYS A 51 -8.13 -7.53 16.36
N SER A 52 -8.05 -7.03 17.59
CA SER A 52 -8.26 -5.60 17.85
C SER A 52 -7.18 -4.73 17.20
N ILE A 53 -5.93 -5.20 17.19
CA ILE A 53 -4.82 -4.48 16.54
C ILE A 53 -4.98 -4.56 15.04
N HIS A 54 -5.31 -5.74 14.50
CA HIS A 54 -5.57 -5.93 13.08
C HIS A 54 -6.70 -5.02 12.56
N ASP A 55 -7.80 -4.90 13.30
CA ASP A 55 -8.91 -4.01 12.95
C ASP A 55 -8.46 -2.52 12.95
N GLN A 56 -7.62 -2.11 13.92
CA GLN A 56 -7.07 -0.76 13.98
C GLN A 56 -6.12 -0.48 12.80
N GLU A 57 -5.22 -1.41 12.48
CA GLU A 57 -4.32 -1.28 11.32
C GLU A 57 -5.09 -1.15 10.01
N LEU A 58 -6.24 -1.81 9.88
CA LEU A 58 -7.10 -1.67 8.70
C LEU A 58 -7.72 -0.27 8.62
N ILE A 59 -8.15 0.30 9.74
CA ILE A 59 -8.68 1.67 9.79
C ILE A 59 -7.57 2.66 9.37
N ASP A 60 -6.39 2.56 9.98
CA ASP A 60 -5.26 3.43 9.68
C ASP A 60 -4.83 3.33 8.20
N LEU A 61 -4.87 2.12 7.63
CA LEU A 61 -4.59 1.87 6.22
C LEU A 61 -5.62 2.52 5.30
N MET A 62 -6.90 2.45 5.62
CA MET A 62 -7.95 3.11 4.85
C MET A 62 -7.81 4.63 4.95
N ASP A 63 -7.55 5.16 6.14
CA ASP A 63 -7.34 6.60 6.34
C ASP A 63 -6.15 7.10 5.50
N ASP A 64 -5.04 6.36 5.42
CA ASP A 64 -3.89 6.72 4.56
C ASP A 64 -4.19 6.57 3.05
N ALA A 65 -5.07 5.64 2.67
CA ALA A 65 -5.53 5.51 1.29
C ALA A 65 -6.29 6.76 0.82
N PHE A 66 -7.05 7.39 1.72
CA PHE A 66 -7.89 8.55 1.41
C PHE A 66 -7.32 9.90 1.86
N SER A 67 -6.24 9.95 2.64
CA SER A 67 -5.64 11.18 3.20
C SER A 67 -5.09 12.19 2.17
N GLY A 68 -4.96 11.77 0.91
CA GLY A 68 -4.44 12.58 -0.20
C GLY A 68 -5.49 13.23 -1.10
N TYR A 69 -6.77 13.25 -0.70
CA TYR A 69 -7.88 13.90 -1.41
C TYR A 69 -8.41 15.14 -0.67
#